data_AF-A0A2G4HAL0-F1
#
_entry.id   AF-A0A2G4HAL0-F1
#
_cell.length_a   1.000
_cell.length_b   1.000
_cell.length_c   1.000
_cell.angle_alpha   90.00
_cell.angle_beta   90.00
_cell.angle_gamma   90.00
#
_symmetry.space_group_name_H-M   'P 1'
#
loop_
_entity.id
_entity.type
_entity.pdbx_description
1 polymer ?
#
loop_
_entity_poly.entity_id
_entity_poly.type
_entity_poly.pdbx_seq_one_letter_code
_entity_poly.pdbx_strand_id
1 'polypeptide(L)'
;MKIHRKIYWLLLGLLIFTNCKKEPFNYRNKFLGEWEFKVDRTEFNTDSVGYYYHDSLTFFGKIKYGTNDDEILIEYSNDNSIMLTIDKENILSNFPSHYCNGEFDGNGKIHLYLRWGGLGAAVTHTVDGEKK
;
A
#
# COMPACT_ATOMS: atom_id res chain seq x y z
N MET A 1 -29.32 53.52 -24.78
CA MET A 1 -29.43 52.70 -23.53
C MET A 1 -29.23 51.19 -23.78
N LYS A 2 -28.18 50.76 -24.50
CA LYS A 2 -27.94 49.35 -24.90
C LYS A 2 -26.69 48.70 -24.26
N ILE A 3 -25.92 49.46 -23.48
CA ILE A 3 -24.60 49.06 -22.98
C ILE A 3 -24.72 48.14 -21.74
N HIS A 4 -25.73 48.34 -20.89
CA HIS A 4 -25.91 47.54 -19.66
C HIS A 4 -26.22 46.05 -19.90
N ARG A 5 -26.83 45.70 -21.04
CA ARG A 5 -27.20 44.31 -21.35
C ARG A 5 -25.98 43.44 -21.69
N LYS A 6 -24.88 44.01 -22.20
CA LYS A 6 -23.65 43.25 -22.51
C LYS A 6 -22.78 42.99 -21.26
N ILE A 7 -22.79 43.91 -20.30
CA ILE A 7 -22.04 43.79 -19.03
C ILE A 7 -22.61 42.65 -18.16
N TYR A 8 -23.94 42.47 -18.18
CA TYR A 8 -24.61 41.42 -17.40
C TYR A 8 -24.19 40.00 -17.81
N TRP A 9 -23.99 39.76 -19.12
CA TRP A 9 -23.49 38.47 -19.62
C TRP A 9 -22.02 38.22 -19.27
N LEU A 10 -21.21 39.29 -19.17
CA LEU A 10 -19.80 39.19 -18.80
C LEU A 10 -19.61 38.88 -17.30
N LEU A 11 -20.47 39.45 -16.45
CA LEU A 11 -20.52 39.17 -15.01
C LEU A 11 -21.06 37.76 -14.69
N LEU A 12 -22.01 37.24 -15.49
CA LEU A 12 -22.55 35.89 -15.32
C LEU A 12 -21.52 34.80 -15.66
N GLY A 13 -20.61 35.06 -16.61
CA GLY A 13 -19.55 34.13 -16.99
C GLY A 13 -18.41 34.00 -15.96
N LEU A 14 -18.23 34.98 -15.07
CA LEU A 14 -17.13 34.98 -14.10
C LEU A 14 -17.42 34.12 -12.85
N LEU A 15 -18.68 33.82 -12.56
CA LEU A 15 -19.10 33.08 -11.36
C LEU A 15 -18.98 31.56 -11.48
N ILE A 16 -18.59 31.04 -12.65
CA ILE A 16 -18.49 29.59 -12.90
C ILE A 16 -17.14 29.00 -12.44
N PHE A 17 -16.19 29.83 -12.00
CA PHE A 17 -14.82 29.39 -11.66
C PHE A 17 -14.54 29.17 -10.17
N THR A 18 -15.50 29.40 -9.26
CA THR A 18 -15.17 29.50 -7.81
C THR A 18 -15.44 28.25 -6.97
N ASN A 19 -15.89 27.11 -7.53
CA ASN A 19 -16.31 25.98 -6.70
C ASN A 19 -15.60 24.63 -6.94
N CYS A 20 -14.45 24.62 -7.61
CA CYS A 20 -13.61 23.42 -7.63
C CYS A 20 -12.77 23.37 -6.34
N LYS A 21 -13.35 22.89 -5.24
CA LYS A 21 -12.59 22.51 -4.05
C LYS A 21 -11.78 21.27 -4.42
N LYS A 22 -10.50 21.45 -4.74
CA LYS A 22 -9.58 20.32 -4.96
C LYS A 22 -9.41 19.60 -3.64
N GLU A 23 -9.85 18.36 -3.55
CA GLU A 23 -9.59 17.55 -2.37
C GLU A 23 -8.08 17.48 -2.12
N PRO A 24 -7.64 17.52 -0.85
CA PRO A 24 -6.22 17.40 -0.53
C PRO A 24 -5.69 16.09 -1.11
N PHE A 25 -4.57 16.17 -1.81
CA PHE A 25 -3.92 15.00 -2.41
C PHE A 25 -3.56 13.99 -1.31
N ASN A 26 -4.20 12.83 -1.30
CA ASN A 26 -3.81 11.73 -0.43
C ASN A 26 -2.59 11.04 -1.05
N TYR A 27 -1.43 11.13 -0.39
CA TYR A 27 -0.16 10.59 -0.87
C TYR A 27 -0.20 9.06 -1.02
N ARG A 28 -1.12 8.37 -0.32
CA ARG A 28 -1.31 6.91 -0.43
C ARG A 28 -1.86 6.48 -1.79
N ASN A 29 -2.56 7.37 -2.51
CA ASN A 29 -3.19 7.07 -3.80
C ASN A 29 -2.25 6.45 -4.82
N LYS A 30 -0.95 6.78 -4.76
CA LYS A 30 0.04 6.23 -5.68
C LYS A 30 0.31 4.73 -5.47
N PHE A 31 0.00 4.18 -4.30
CA PHE A 31 0.20 2.76 -3.99
C PHE A 31 -1.05 1.91 -4.21
N LEU A 32 -2.23 2.52 -4.16
CA LEU A 32 -3.50 1.80 -4.26
C LEU A 32 -3.68 1.15 -5.63
N GLY A 33 -4.41 0.03 -5.65
CA GLY A 33 -4.79 -0.68 -6.86
C GLY A 33 -4.42 -2.15 -6.82
N GLU A 34 -4.43 -2.77 -7.99
CA GLU A 34 -4.06 -4.18 -8.20
C GLU A 34 -2.55 -4.32 -8.32
N TRP A 35 -2.02 -5.41 -7.78
CA TRP A 35 -0.60 -5.73 -7.72
C TRP A 35 -0.39 -7.21 -8.02
N GLU A 36 0.75 -7.52 -8.61
CA GLU A 36 1.24 -8.90 -8.67
C GLU A 36 2.32 -9.08 -7.61
N PHE A 37 2.11 -10.00 -6.69
CA PHE A 37 3.02 -10.31 -5.60
C PHE A 37 3.64 -11.69 -5.81
N LYS A 38 4.96 -11.76 -5.74
CA LYS A 38 5.69 -13.00 -5.55
C LYS A 38 5.98 -13.17 -4.06
N VAL A 39 5.56 -14.29 -3.50
CA VAL A 39 5.67 -14.61 -2.08
C VAL A 39 6.54 -15.84 -1.91
N ASP A 40 7.73 -15.65 -1.36
CA ASP A 40 8.60 -16.73 -0.90
C ASP A 40 8.33 -16.99 0.59
N ARG A 41 7.73 -18.14 0.91
CA ARG A 41 7.38 -18.54 2.27
C ARG A 41 8.37 -19.59 2.75
N THR A 42 8.90 -19.38 3.95
CA THR A 42 9.74 -20.36 4.66
C THR A 42 9.16 -20.60 6.04
N GLU A 43 9.03 -21.86 6.41
CA GLU A 43 8.61 -22.28 7.74
C GLU A 43 9.61 -23.29 8.28
N PHE A 44 10.00 -23.15 9.54
CA PHE A 44 10.82 -24.15 10.19
C PHE A 44 10.45 -24.34 11.65
N ASN A 45 10.75 -25.53 12.15
CA ASN A 45 10.73 -25.87 13.55
C ASN A 45 11.94 -26.76 13.85
N THR A 46 12.64 -26.52 14.96
CA THR A 46 13.84 -27.25 15.38
C THR A 46 13.57 -28.21 16.54
N ASP A 47 12.33 -28.33 17.01
CA ASP A 47 11.94 -29.23 18.10
C ASP A 47 11.74 -30.68 17.61
N SER A 48 12.16 -31.63 18.45
CA SER A 48 12.03 -33.08 18.28
C SER A 48 12.58 -33.59 16.94
N VAL A 49 11.72 -33.82 15.94
CA VAL A 49 12.12 -34.30 14.60
C VAL A 49 12.55 -33.15 13.70
N GLY A 50 12.09 -31.93 14.00
CA GLY A 50 12.25 -30.74 13.18
C GLY A 50 11.51 -30.83 11.85
N TYR A 51 11.25 -29.67 11.23
CA TYR A 51 10.85 -29.61 9.83
C TYR A 51 11.34 -28.31 9.19
N TYR A 52 11.46 -28.36 7.88
CA TYR A 52 11.73 -27.21 7.03
C TYR A 52 10.82 -27.28 5.81
N TYR A 53 10.10 -26.19 5.55
CA TYR A 53 9.23 -26.03 4.41
C TYR A 53 9.58 -24.71 3.70
N HIS A 54 9.64 -24.76 2.38
CA HIS A 54 9.85 -23.59 1.54
C HIS A 54 9.00 -23.69 0.29
N ASP A 55 8.35 -22.58 -0.08
CA ASP A 55 7.50 -22.49 -1.26
C ASP A 55 7.53 -21.06 -1.84
N SER A 56 7.24 -20.94 -3.12
CA SER A 56 7.26 -19.69 -3.88
C SER A 56 6.04 -19.62 -4.80
N LEU A 57 5.21 -18.60 -4.60
CA LEU A 57 3.93 -18.47 -5.30
C LEU A 57 3.72 -17.03 -5.78
N THR A 58 3.10 -16.89 -6.95
CA THR A 58 2.66 -15.60 -7.47
C THR A 58 1.17 -15.41 -7.21
N PHE A 59 0.79 -14.25 -6.69
CA PHE A 59 -0.58 -13.87 -6.36
C PHE A 59 -0.94 -12.54 -7.00
N PHE A 60 -2.18 -12.44 -7.50
CA PHE A 60 -2.78 -11.16 -7.87
C PHE A 60 -3.50 -10.62 -6.64
N GLY A 61 -2.85 -9.66 -5.99
CA GLY A 61 -3.32 -9.02 -4.78
C GLY A 61 -3.63 -7.55 -5.00
N LYS A 62 -3.84 -6.83 -3.91
CA LYS A 62 -4.13 -5.39 -3.98
C LYS A 62 -3.70 -4.64 -2.75
N ILE A 63 -3.43 -3.36 -2.96
CA ILE A 63 -3.20 -2.40 -1.88
C ILE A 63 -4.41 -1.48 -1.78
N LYS A 64 -4.96 -1.36 -0.58
CA LYS A 64 -6.11 -0.50 -0.25
C LYS A 64 -5.75 0.46 0.88
N TYR A 65 -6.66 1.39 1.14
CA TYR A 65 -6.63 2.16 2.38
C TYR A 65 -6.72 1.23 3.60
N GLY A 66 -5.92 1.53 4.62
CA GLY A 66 -6.04 0.91 5.94
C GLY A 66 -7.14 1.54 6.78
N THR A 67 -7.08 1.31 8.09
CA THR A 67 -8.11 1.80 9.02
C THR A 67 -7.93 3.29 9.31
N ASN A 68 -6.67 3.73 9.44
CA ASN A 68 -6.30 5.11 9.73
C ASN A 68 -5.87 5.89 8.46
N ASP A 69 -5.73 7.20 8.58
CA ASP A 69 -5.41 8.13 7.46
C ASP A 69 -3.98 8.03 6.93
N ASP A 70 -3.13 7.28 7.62
CA ASP A 70 -1.73 7.00 7.31
C ASP A 70 -1.47 5.51 7.04
N GLU A 71 -2.51 4.68 7.02
CA GLU A 71 -2.36 3.23 6.82
C GLU A 71 -2.69 2.78 5.40
N ILE A 72 -2.03 1.71 4.99
CA ILE A 72 -2.37 0.89 3.82
C ILE A 72 -2.55 -0.56 4.24
N LEU A 73 -3.49 -1.25 3.59
CA LEU A 73 -3.67 -2.69 3.70
C LEU A 73 -3.13 -3.35 2.44
N ILE A 74 -2.18 -4.25 2.60
CA ILE A 74 -1.54 -5.00 1.52
C ILE A 74 -2.06 -6.44 1.59
N GLU A 75 -2.92 -6.81 0.64
CA GLU A 75 -3.43 -8.18 0.47
C GLU A 75 -2.51 -8.90 -0.52
N TYR A 76 -1.52 -9.65 -0.02
CA TYR A 76 -0.43 -10.23 -0.84
C TYR A 76 -0.54 -11.74 -1.09
N SER A 77 -1.56 -12.40 -0.52
CA SER A 77 -1.98 -13.76 -0.86
C SER A 77 -3.45 -13.96 -0.48
N ASN A 78 -4.03 -15.12 -0.77
CA ASN A 78 -5.43 -15.41 -0.45
C ASN A 78 -5.75 -15.32 1.04
N ASP A 79 -4.81 -15.71 1.90
CA ASP A 79 -5.03 -15.85 3.34
C ASP A 79 -4.21 -14.86 4.17
N ASN A 80 -3.32 -14.08 3.54
CA ASN A 80 -2.44 -13.15 4.24
C ASN A 80 -2.60 -11.72 3.74
N SER A 81 -2.73 -10.82 4.72
CA SER A 81 -2.67 -9.38 4.52
C SER A 81 -1.85 -8.74 5.63
N ILE A 82 -1.29 -7.57 5.37
CA ILE A 82 -0.61 -6.76 6.38
C ILE A 82 -1.05 -5.32 6.31
N MET A 83 -1.34 -4.74 7.48
CA MET A 83 -1.63 -3.31 7.63
C MET A 83 -0.36 -2.62 8.08
N LEU A 84 0.10 -1.63 7.32
CA LEU A 84 1.30 -0.86 7.60
C LEU A 84 0.97 0.62 7.56
N THR A 85 1.71 1.40 8.36
CA THR A 85 1.71 2.86 8.26
C THR A 85 2.68 3.27 7.16
N ILE A 86 2.28 4.23 6.35
CA ILE A 86 3.12 4.87 5.33
C ILE A 86 3.08 6.37 5.53
N ASP A 87 4.24 7.02 5.53
CA ASP A 87 4.33 8.48 5.61
C ASP A 87 4.38 9.14 4.22
N LYS A 88 4.53 10.47 4.21
CA LYS A 88 4.58 11.28 2.97
C LYS A 88 5.87 11.04 2.18
N GLU A 89 6.92 10.61 2.87
CA GLU A 89 8.23 10.22 2.37
C GLU A 89 8.25 8.77 1.86
N ASN A 90 7.15 8.03 2.02
CA ASN A 90 6.92 6.64 1.60
C ASN A 90 7.63 5.59 2.45
N ILE A 91 7.98 5.96 3.68
CA ILE A 91 8.62 5.07 4.63
C ILE A 91 7.53 4.22 5.27
N LEU A 92 7.72 2.90 5.20
CA LEU A 92 6.87 1.93 5.86
C LEU A 92 7.25 1.80 7.33
N SER A 93 6.23 1.71 8.19
CA SER A 93 6.42 1.51 9.62
C SER A 93 5.25 0.72 10.22
N ASN A 94 5.29 0.52 11.54
CA ASN A 94 4.32 -0.28 12.29
C ASN A 94 4.30 -1.77 11.86
N PHE A 95 5.49 -2.32 11.59
CA PHE A 95 5.61 -3.73 11.28
C PHE A 95 5.30 -4.64 12.50
N PRO A 96 4.81 -5.87 12.28
CA PRO A 96 4.44 -6.80 13.36
C PRO A 96 5.56 -7.17 14.33
N SER A 97 6.83 -7.06 13.90
CA SER A 97 8.00 -7.29 14.75
C SER A 97 9.19 -6.46 14.27
N HIS A 98 10.21 -6.30 15.11
CA HIS A 98 11.47 -5.62 14.75
C HIS A 98 12.36 -6.44 13.80
N TYR A 99 11.99 -7.68 13.50
CA TYR A 99 12.64 -8.48 12.46
C TYR A 99 12.03 -8.25 11.09
N CYS A 100 10.91 -7.54 11.01
CA CYS A 100 10.25 -7.22 9.76
C CYS A 100 10.77 -5.90 9.20
N ASN A 101 10.79 -5.77 7.89
CA ASN A 101 11.07 -4.52 7.19
C ASN A 101 10.41 -4.53 5.81
N GLY A 102 10.50 -3.38 5.13
CA GLY A 102 10.04 -3.27 3.76
C GLY A 102 10.15 -1.84 3.25
N GLU A 103 10.09 -1.71 1.94
CA GLU A 103 10.23 -0.43 1.26
C GLU A 103 9.49 -0.42 -0.08
N PHE A 104 9.12 0.77 -0.53
CA PHE A 104 8.74 1.02 -1.91
C PHE A 104 9.94 1.56 -2.67
N ASP A 105 10.25 1.00 -3.85
CA ASP A 105 11.39 1.45 -4.66
C ASP A 105 11.13 2.74 -5.46
N GLY A 106 9.91 3.29 -5.34
CA GLY A 106 9.45 4.47 -6.07
C GLY A 106 9.03 4.23 -7.53
N ASN A 107 9.27 3.04 -8.09
CA ASN A 107 8.95 2.66 -9.46
C ASN A 107 7.74 1.72 -9.54
N GLY A 108 6.87 1.76 -8.53
CA GLY A 108 5.74 0.86 -8.44
C GLY A 108 6.13 -0.56 -8.04
N LYS A 109 7.27 -0.74 -7.37
CA LYS A 109 7.61 -1.99 -6.69
C LYS A 109 7.61 -1.83 -5.19
N ILE A 110 7.39 -2.95 -4.51
CA ILE A 110 7.45 -3.07 -3.06
C ILE A 110 8.22 -4.33 -2.70
N HIS A 111 9.06 -4.23 -1.67
CA HIS A 111 9.69 -5.38 -1.03
C HIS A 111 9.26 -5.41 0.44
N LEU A 112 8.80 -6.56 0.92
CA LEU A 112 8.54 -6.80 2.34
C LEU A 112 9.27 -8.05 2.80
N TYR A 113 9.91 -7.95 3.95
CA TYR A 113 10.38 -9.09 4.73
C TYR A 113 9.56 -9.17 6.01
N LEU A 114 8.79 -10.23 6.18
CA LEU A 114 7.93 -10.45 7.33
C LEU A 114 8.37 -11.71 8.06
N ARG A 115 8.57 -11.62 9.38
CA ARG A 115 8.98 -12.74 10.20
C ARG A 115 8.18 -12.81 11.49
N TRP A 116 7.70 -14.01 11.78
CA TRP A 116 7.04 -14.37 13.03
C TRP A 116 7.73 -15.57 13.68
N GLY A 117 7.63 -15.68 15.01
CA GLY A 117 8.27 -16.74 15.78
C GLY A 117 9.66 -16.38 16.30
N GLY A 118 10.43 -17.40 16.69
CA GLY A 118 11.68 -17.28 17.42
C GLY A 118 12.78 -18.20 16.89
N LEU A 119 13.72 -18.56 17.77
CA LEU A 119 14.86 -19.42 17.41
C LEU A 119 14.46 -20.89 17.23
N GLY A 120 13.43 -21.36 17.95
CA GLY A 120 12.96 -22.75 17.88
C GLY A 120 11.97 -23.04 16.75
N ALA A 121 11.18 -22.04 16.34
CA ALA A 121 10.27 -22.15 15.21
C ALA A 121 9.96 -20.75 14.67
N ALA A 122 9.94 -20.59 13.35
CA ALA A 122 9.58 -19.34 12.71
C ALA A 122 8.94 -19.53 11.34
N VAL A 123 8.18 -18.51 10.95
CA VAL A 123 7.60 -18.35 9.61
C VAL A 123 8.13 -17.03 9.06
N THR A 124 8.62 -17.07 7.83
CA THR A 124 9.13 -15.91 7.11
C THR A 124 8.43 -15.81 5.76
N HIS A 125 7.92 -14.63 5.43
CA HIS A 125 7.44 -14.29 4.10
C HIS A 125 8.34 -13.21 3.51
N THR A 126 8.94 -13.47 2.37
CA THR A 126 9.52 -12.43 1.51
C THR A 126 8.52 -12.14 0.40
N VAL A 127 8.09 -10.89 0.29
CA VAL A 127 7.03 -10.46 -0.62
C VAL A 127 7.59 -9.39 -1.54
N ASP A 128 7.73 -9.72 -2.81
CA ASP A 128 8.08 -8.76 -3.87
C ASP A 128 6.81 -8.45 -4.67
N GLY A 129 6.43 -7.17 -4.76
CA GLY A 129 5.24 -6.75 -5.49
C GLY A 129 5.57 -5.80 -6.64
N GLU A 130 4.85 -5.94 -7.75
CA GLU A 130 4.85 -5.01 -8.88
C GLU A 130 3.42 -4.51 -9.16
N LYS A 131 3.27 -3.19 -9.29
CA LYS A 131 1.99 -2.55 -9.59
C LYS A 131 1.56 -2.82 -11.03
N LYS A 132 0.27 -3.12 -11.24
CA LYS A 132 -0.33 -3.33 -12.57
C LYS A 132 -0.89 -2.05 -13.20
#